data_AF-S2E9P8-F1
#
_entry.id   AF-S2E9P8-F1
#
_cell.length_a   1.000
_cell.length_b   1.000
_cell.length_c   1.000
_cell.angle_alpha   90.00
_cell.angle_beta   90.00
_cell.angle_gamma   90.00
#
_symmetry.space_group_name_H-M   'P 1'
#
loop_
_entity.id
_entity.type
_entity.pdbx_description
1 polymer ?
#
loop_
_entity_poly.entity_id
_entity_poly.type
_entity_poly.pdbx_seq_one_letter_code
_entity_poly.pdbx_strand_id
1 'polypeptide(L)'
;MITADVSNNQDTQQSFAYLTQVKDENQIVISLSWLTGSLSPRQSFSPAQSWTSTEPGMYTIEVFVWKGIDNPEALSAPLSMTVKVIDPPT
;
A
#
# COMPACT_ATOMS: atom_id res chain seq x y z
N MET A 1 8.82 -6.72 3.06
CA MET A 1 8.48 -5.51 2.28
C MET A 1 7.11 -5.72 1.66
N ILE A 2 6.33 -4.65 1.51
CA ILE A 2 5.03 -4.65 0.85
C ILE A 2 5.22 -4.01 -0.53
N THR A 3 4.80 -4.70 -1.59
CA THR A 3 4.94 -4.27 -2.97
C THR A 3 3.65 -4.49 -3.73
N ALA A 4 3.25 -3.52 -4.55
CA ALA A 4 2.18 -3.67 -5.51
C ALA A 4 2.46 -2.77 -6.72
N ASP A 5 2.13 -3.25 -7.91
CA ASP A 5 2.30 -2.46 -9.14
C ASP A 5 1.25 -1.36 -9.24
N VAL A 6 1.69 -0.17 -9.59
CA VAL A 6 0.83 0.97 -9.94
C VAL A 6 1.05 1.30 -11.40
N SER A 7 -0.01 1.24 -12.19
CA SER A 7 0.03 1.52 -13.63
C SER A 7 -0.92 2.67 -13.96
N ASN A 8 -0.40 3.68 -14.65
CA ASN A 8 -1.24 4.72 -15.25
C ASN A 8 -1.74 4.26 -16.62
N ASN A 9 -2.96 3.72 -16.66
CA ASN A 9 -3.60 3.24 -17.89
C ASN A 9 -4.32 4.34 -18.69
N GLN A 10 -4.03 5.61 -18.38
CA GLN A 10 -4.58 6.77 -19.09
C GLN A 10 -3.57 7.31 -20.11
N ASP A 11 -4.05 8.18 -21.00
CA ASP A 11 -3.22 8.91 -21.97
C ASP A 11 -2.75 10.28 -21.46
N THR A 12 -2.93 10.54 -20.16
CA THR A 12 -2.53 11.78 -19.49
C THR A 12 -1.63 11.48 -18.30
N GLN A 13 -0.81 12.47 -17.90
CA GLN A 13 -0.02 12.37 -16.68
C GLN A 13 -0.93 12.32 -15.44
N GLN A 14 -0.59 11.47 -14.47
CA GLN A 14 -1.36 11.28 -13.23
C GLN A 14 -0.45 11.46 -12.02
N SER A 15 -0.77 12.41 -11.15
CA SER A 15 -0.19 12.46 -9.79
C SER A 15 -0.89 11.45 -8.90
N PHE A 16 -0.16 10.85 -7.98
CA PHE A 16 -0.72 9.87 -7.07
C PHE A 16 -0.07 9.91 -5.69
N ALA A 17 -0.81 9.42 -4.70
CA ALA A 17 -0.31 8.93 -3.43
C ALA A 17 -0.51 7.41 -3.38
N TYR A 18 0.55 6.67 -3.10
CA TYR A 18 0.51 5.23 -2.84
C TYR A 18 0.61 5.02 -1.34
N LEU A 19 -0.40 4.39 -0.75
CA LEU A 19 -0.51 4.19 0.68
C LEU A 19 -0.49 2.70 1.00
N THR A 20 0.27 2.30 2.00
CA THR A 20 0.15 0.99 2.65
C THR A 20 -0.35 1.16 4.07
N GLN A 21 -1.32 0.36 4.44
CA GLN A 21 -1.93 0.31 5.75
C GLN A 21 -1.83 -1.12 6.26
N VAL A 22 -1.35 -1.29 7.49
CA VAL A 22 -1.31 -2.58 8.18
C VAL A 22 -2.21 -2.51 9.40
N LYS A 23 -3.12 -3.47 9.50
CA LYS A 23 -4.01 -3.67 10.64
C LYS A 23 -3.65 -4.95 11.38
N ASP A 24 -3.79 -4.92 12.69
CA ASP A 24 -3.72 -6.11 13.53
C ASP A 24 -5.01 -6.95 13.45
N GLU A 25 -5.08 -8.02 14.25
CA GLU A 25 -6.24 -8.92 14.31
C GLU A 25 -7.53 -8.22 14.77
N ASN A 26 -7.41 -7.12 15.52
CA ASN A 26 -8.53 -6.30 15.98
C ASN A 26 -8.94 -5.23 14.96
N GLN A 27 -8.38 -5.27 13.75
CA GLN A 27 -8.57 -4.28 12.68
C GLN A 27 -8.06 -2.88 13.04
N ILE A 28 -7.19 -2.75 14.05
CA ILE A 28 -6.57 -1.49 14.44
C ILE A 28 -5.39 -1.22 13.52
N VAL A 29 -5.30 0.01 13.00
CA VAL A 29 -4.15 0.43 12.16
C VAL A 29 -2.92 0.58 13.03
N ILE A 30 -1.94 -0.30 12.83
CA ILE A 30 -0.67 -0.30 13.55
C ILE A 30 0.49 0.26 12.72
N SER A 31 0.32 0.34 11.40
CA SER A 31 1.28 0.97 10.50
C SER A 31 0.54 1.64 9.35
N LEU A 32 0.96 2.86 9.04
CA LEU A 32 0.51 3.61 7.87
C LEU A 32 1.74 4.29 7.27
N SER A 33 1.95 4.10 5.97
CA SER A 33 3.02 4.78 5.26
C SER A 33 2.56 5.13 3.85
N TRP A 34 3.13 6.19 3.29
CA TRP A 34 2.80 6.61 1.94
C TRP A 34 4.00 7.21 1.22
N LEU A 35 3.90 7.25 -0.10
CA LEU A 35 4.74 8.05 -0.97
C LEU A 35 3.88 8.73 -2.02
N THR A 36 4.38 9.82 -2.56
CA THR A 36 3.72 10.56 -3.64
C THR A 36 4.60 10.58 -4.87
N GLY A 37 3.98 10.62 -6.04
CA GLY A 37 4.71 10.70 -7.29
C GLY A 37 3.83 11.10 -8.44
N SER A 38 4.36 10.99 -9.65
CA SER A 38 3.59 11.14 -10.87
C SER A 38 4.03 10.10 -11.89
N LEU A 39 3.04 9.51 -12.57
CA LEU A 39 3.25 8.58 -13.66
C LEU A 39 2.90 9.26 -14.98
N SER A 40 3.81 9.16 -15.93
CA SER A 40 3.55 9.50 -17.32
C SER A 40 2.44 8.61 -17.89
N PRO A 41 1.80 9.00 -19.02
CA PRO A 41 0.87 8.12 -19.73
C PRO A 41 1.46 6.73 -19.94
N ARG A 42 0.66 5.69 -19.67
CA ARG A 42 1.05 4.28 -19.87
C ARG A 42 2.25 3.80 -19.03
N GLN A 43 2.76 4.60 -18.11
CA GLN A 43 3.87 4.22 -17.24
C GLN A 43 3.40 3.33 -16.08
N SER A 44 4.27 2.40 -15.65
CA SER A 44 4.09 1.63 -14.43
C SER A 44 5.25 1.83 -13.46
N PHE A 45 4.97 1.62 -12.18
CA PHE A 45 5.91 1.74 -11.08
C PHE A 45 5.57 0.74 -9.97
N SER A 46 6.58 0.09 -9.41
CA SER A 46 6.42 -0.94 -8.38
C SER A 46 7.08 -0.48 -7.08
N PRO A 47 6.40 0.35 -6.26
CA PRO A 47 6.93 0.81 -4.99
C PRO A 47 7.12 -0.35 -4.00
N ALA A 48 8.21 -0.30 -3.24
CA ALA A 48 8.44 -1.16 -2.10
C ALA A 48 8.40 -0.33 -0.82
N GLN A 49 7.45 -0.65 0.07
CA GLN A 49 7.41 -0.07 1.42
C GLN A 49 7.84 -1.10 2.46
N SER A 50 8.77 -0.67 3.31
CA SER A 50 9.28 -1.50 4.41
C SER A 50 8.28 -1.50 5.55
N TRP A 51 7.89 -2.70 5.97
CA TRP A 51 7.18 -2.96 7.22
C TRP A 51 7.78 -4.23 7.83
N THR A 52 7.97 -4.19 9.14
CA THR A 52 8.46 -5.30 9.96
C THR A 52 7.48 -5.46 11.11
N SER A 53 6.96 -6.68 11.28
CA SER A 53 6.11 -6.96 12.45
C SER A 53 6.95 -7.01 13.71
N THR A 54 6.40 -6.49 14.82
CA THR A 54 7.02 -6.59 16.15
C THR A 54 6.59 -7.84 16.90
N GLU A 55 5.45 -8.44 16.53
CA GLU A 55 4.85 -9.59 17.20
C GLU A 55 4.35 -10.63 16.19
N PRO A 56 4.25 -11.91 16.56
CA PRO A 56 3.49 -12.90 15.81
C PRO A 56 2.01 -12.57 15.83
N GLY A 57 1.30 -12.91 14.76
CA GLY A 57 -0.12 -12.63 14.67
C GLY A 57 -0.68 -12.65 13.27
N MET A 58 -1.96 -12.34 13.17
CA MET A 58 -2.66 -12.14 11.91
C MET A 58 -2.71 -10.65 11.60
N TYR A 59 -2.32 -10.29 10.38
CA TYR A 59 -2.32 -8.91 9.92
C TYR A 59 -3.08 -8.77 8.61
N THR A 60 -3.83 -7.68 8.47
CA THR A 60 -4.44 -7.27 7.20
C THR A 60 -3.64 -6.12 6.62
N ILE A 61 -3.10 -6.31 5.42
CA ILE A 61 -2.37 -5.28 4.69
C ILE A 61 -3.26 -4.79 3.56
N GLU A 62 -3.48 -3.48 3.51
CA GLU A 62 -4.23 -2.82 2.46
C GLU A 62 -3.33 -1.85 1.70
N VAL A 63 -3.51 -1.79 0.38
CA VAL A 63 -2.80 -0.86 -0.50
C VAL A 63 -3.83 0.00 -1.22
N PHE A 64 -3.61 1.31 -1.17
CA PHE A 64 -4.47 2.31 -1.80
C PHE A 64 -3.66 3.17 -2.77
N VAL A 65 -4.31 3.57 -3.86
CA VAL A 65 -3.77 4.59 -4.77
C VAL A 65 -4.79 5.72 -4.85
N TRP A 66 -4.41 6.89 -4.34
CA TRP A 66 -5.22 8.09 -4.33
C TRP A 66 -4.59 9.16 -5.23
N LYS A 67 -5.36 10.19 -5.57
CA LYS A 67 -4.89 11.33 -6.36
C LYS A 67 -3.86 12.18 -5.63
N GLY A 68 -3.99 12.31 -4.32
CA GLY A 68 -3.05 12.95 -3.41
C GLY A 68 -3.36 12.62 -1.96
N ILE A 69 -2.51 13.07 -1.03
CA ILE A 69 -2.76 12.94 0.41
C ILE A 69 -3.74 14.02 0.90
N ASP A 70 -3.63 15.22 0.33
CA ASP A 70 -4.51 16.36 0.53
C ASP A 70 -5.81 16.26 -0.30
N ASN A 71 -5.79 15.46 -1.37
CA ASN A 71 -6.96 15.10 -2.16
C ASN A 71 -7.15 13.57 -2.21
N PRO A 72 -7.81 12.96 -1.21
CA PRO A 72 -7.93 11.52 -1.05
C PRO A 72 -8.99 10.89 -1.99
N GLU A 73 -9.04 11.34 -3.23
CA GLU A 73 -9.85 10.71 -4.29
C GLU A 73 -9.18 9.40 -4.71
N ALA A 74 -9.88 8.27 -4.54
CA ALA A 74 -9.36 6.97 -4.94
C ALA A 74 -9.25 6.85 -6.47
N LEU A 75 -8.08 6.46 -6.96
CA LEU A 75 -7.81 6.23 -8.39
C LEU A 75 -8.04 4.78 -8.81
N SER A 76 -8.08 3.85 -7.85
CA SER A 76 -8.35 2.43 -8.08
C SER A 76 -9.08 1.82 -6.88
N ALA A 77 -9.63 0.62 -7.09
CA ALA A 77 -10.01 -0.22 -5.95
C ALA A 77 -8.76 -0.56 -5.11
N PRO A 78 -8.90 -0.70 -3.78
CA PRO A 78 -7.79 -1.11 -2.93
C PRO A 78 -7.44 -2.58 -3.13
N LEU A 79 -6.19 -2.92 -2.88
CA LEU A 79 -5.77 -4.31 -2.70
C LEU A 79 -5.79 -4.64 -1.21
N SER A 80 -6.13 -5.88 -0.88
CA SER A 80 -6.13 -6.38 0.49
C SER A 80 -5.53 -7.78 0.53
N MET A 81 -4.66 -8.02 1.50
CA MET A 81 -4.08 -9.33 1.76
C MET A 81 -4.03 -9.59 3.27
N THR A 82 -4.16 -10.86 3.64
CA THR A 82 -3.98 -11.29 5.03
C THR A 82 -2.69 -12.08 5.14
N VAL A 83 -1.86 -11.74 6.12
CA VAL A 83 -0.56 -12.38 6.38
C VAL A 83 -0.52 -12.88 7.81
N LYS A 84 -0.06 -14.12 8.00
CA LYS A 84 0.25 -14.68 9.31
C LYS A 84 1.75 -14.56 9.57
N VAL A 85 2.13 -13.83 10.61
CA VAL A 85 3.50 -13.77 11.12
C VAL A 85 3.64 -14.81 12.22
N ILE A 86 4.69 -15.63 12.14
CA ILE A 86 5.03 -16.66 13.12
C ILE A 86 6.39 -16.34 13.73
N ASP A 87 6.59 -16.72 14.98
CA ASP A 87 7.92 -16.68 15.59
C ASP A 87 8.88 -17.60 14.85
N PRO A 88 10.18 -17.24 14.77
CA PRO A 88 11.21 -18.19 14.36
C PRO A 88 11.18 -19.41 15.28
N PRO A 89 11.33 -20.64 14.75
CA PRO A 89 11.51 -21.80 15.60
C PRO A 89 12.77 -21.63 16.47
N THR A 90 12.62 -21.90 17.76
CA THR A 90 13.72 -21.95 18.76
C THR A 90 14.65 -23.12 18.51
#